data_AF-A0A3M5T894-F1
#
_entry.id   AF-A0A3M5T894-F1
#
_cell.length_a   1.000
_cell.length_b   1.000
_cell.length_c   1.000
_cell.angle_alpha   90.00
_cell.angle_beta   90.00
_cell.angle_gamma   90.00
#
_symmetry.space_group_name_H-M   'P 1'
#
loop_
_entity.id
_entity.type
_entity.pdbx_description
1 polymer ?
#
loop_
_entity_poly.entity_id
_entity_poly.type
_entity_poly.pdbx_seq_one_letter_code
_entity_poly.pdbx_strand_id
1 'polypeptide(L)'
;MNADQQLAHALRMRFGLPPAQPTDTQLANIKAAIKRIKDLGRTVTQNDWAEAVNNYCPGVGERIYRGADNSDLNTLLALALADARRV
;
A
#
# COMPACT_ATOMS: atom_id res chain seq x y z
N MET A 1 -11.92 -5.22 10.25
CA MET A 1 -11.21 -4.38 9.26
C MET A 1 -10.92 -5.24 8.04
N ASN A 2 -11.42 -4.86 6.87
CA ASN A 2 -11.14 -5.59 5.64
C ASN A 2 -9.65 -5.44 5.25
N ALA A 3 -9.09 -6.39 4.50
CA ALA A 3 -7.66 -6.42 4.22
C ALA A 3 -7.17 -5.16 3.45
N ASP A 4 -8.01 -4.60 2.58
CA ASP A 4 -7.75 -3.32 1.92
C ASP A 4 -7.68 -2.14 2.90
N GLN A 5 -8.51 -2.13 3.94
CA GLN A 5 -8.47 -1.09 4.98
C GLN A 5 -7.19 -1.18 5.81
N GLN A 6 -6.72 -2.41 6.09
CA GLN A 6 -5.45 -2.64 6.78
C GLN A 6 -4.26 -2.19 5.93
N LEU A 7 -4.28 -2.50 4.63
CA LEU A 7 -3.25 -2.05 3.69
C LEU A 7 -3.22 -0.52 3.58
N ALA A 8 -4.38 0.13 3.41
CA ALA A 8 -4.48 1.58 3.35
C ALA A 8 -3.97 2.24 4.65
N HIS A 9 -4.28 1.65 5.81
CA HIS A 9 -3.80 2.14 7.10
C HIS A 9 -2.27 2.03 7.22
N ALA A 10 -1.69 0.87 6.87
CA ALA A 10 -0.25 0.67 6.89
C ALA A 10 0.48 1.65 5.94
N LEU A 11 -0.08 1.89 4.75
CA LEU A 11 0.47 2.88 3.81
C LEU A 11 0.43 4.30 4.38
N ARG A 12 -0.65 4.69 5.06
CA ARG A 12 -0.75 6.01 5.72
C ARG A 12 0.32 6.21 6.77
N MET A 13 0.45 5.25 7.67
CA MET A 13 1.41 5.32 8.77
C MET A 13 2.85 5.32 8.27
N ARG A 14 3.15 4.52 7.24
CA ARG A 14 4.52 4.34 6.74
C ARG A 14 5.00 5.44 5.79
N PHE A 15 4.10 6.03 4.99
CA PHE A 15 4.44 7.04 3.99
C PHE A 15 3.93 8.45 4.33
N GLY A 16 3.28 8.61 5.49
CA GLY A 16 2.87 9.95 5.91
C GLY A 16 1.70 10.51 5.14
N LEU A 17 0.77 9.66 4.69
CA LEU A 17 -0.35 10.09 3.85
C LEU A 17 -1.44 10.79 4.69
N PRO A 18 -2.14 11.79 4.12
CA PRO A 18 -3.29 12.39 4.79
C PRO A 18 -4.42 11.36 4.98
N PRO A 19 -5.31 11.53 5.96
CA PRO A 19 -6.38 10.57 6.25
C PRO A 19 -7.37 10.35 5.09
N ALA A 20 -7.42 11.29 4.14
CA ALA A 20 -8.21 11.17 2.91
C ALA A 20 -7.52 10.33 1.82
N GLN A 21 -6.25 9.95 1.99
CA GLN A 21 -5.47 9.15 1.04
C GLN A 21 -4.87 7.91 1.73
N PRO A 22 -4.68 6.77 1.03
CA PRO A 22 -5.09 6.54 -0.34
C PRO A 22 -6.62 6.45 -0.44
N THR A 23 -7.20 6.99 -1.51
CA THR A 23 -8.58 6.71 -1.94
C THR A 23 -8.66 5.29 -2.50
N ASP A 24 -9.85 4.72 -2.67
CA ASP A 24 -10.02 3.39 -3.25
C ASP A 24 -9.37 3.25 -4.63
N THR A 25 -9.46 4.29 -5.47
CA THR A 25 -8.80 4.32 -6.79
C THR A 25 -7.27 4.35 -6.67
N GLN A 26 -6.73 5.15 -5.75
CA GLN A 26 -5.29 5.20 -5.51
C GLN A 26 -4.78 3.86 -4.98
N LEU A 27 -5.50 3.26 -4.03
CA LEU A 27 -5.18 1.96 -3.47
C LEU A 27 -5.21 0.88 -4.56
N ALA A 28 -6.20 0.88 -5.45
CA ALA A 28 -6.27 -0.04 -6.58
C ALA A 28 -5.08 0.11 -7.53
N ASN A 29 -4.67 1.34 -7.85
CA ASN A 29 -3.51 1.61 -8.70
C ASN A 29 -2.20 1.15 -8.06
N ILE A 30 -2.01 1.42 -6.75
CA ILE A 30 -0.86 0.94 -5.98
C ILE A 30 -0.82 -0.60 -5.99
N LYS A 31 -1.94 -1.26 -5.68
CA LYS A 31 -2.04 -2.73 -5.72
C LYS A 31 -1.67 -3.28 -7.10
N ALA A 32 -2.15 -2.67 -8.18
CA ALA A 32 -1.86 -3.09 -9.55
C ALA A 32 -0.38 -2.92 -9.92
N ALA A 33 0.24 -1.80 -9.52
CA ALA A 33 1.66 -1.55 -9.75
C ALA A 33 2.54 -2.58 -9.03
N ILE A 34 2.26 -2.84 -7.75
CA ILE A 34 3.00 -3.84 -6.97
C ILE A 34 2.78 -5.25 -7.50
N LYS A 35 1.54 -5.57 -7.91
CA LYS A 35 1.23 -6.87 -8.52
C LYS A 35 2.04 -7.09 -9.80
N ARG A 36 2.17 -6.09 -10.68
CA ARG A 36 3.02 -6.19 -11.88
C ARG A 36 4.47 -6.52 -11.56
N ILE A 37 5.03 -5.95 -10.49
CA ILE A 37 6.40 -6.25 -10.05
C ILE A 37 6.52 -7.72 -9.60
N LYS A 38 5.52 -8.22 -8.86
CA LYS A 38 5.46 -9.66 -8.50
C LYS A 38 5.30 -10.56 -9.73
N ASP A 39 4.46 -10.17 -10.69
CA ASP A 39 4.23 -10.93 -11.93
C ASP A 39 5.51 -11.01 -12.79
N LEU A 40 6.42 -10.04 -12.67
CA LEU A 40 7.77 -10.08 -13.27
C LEU A 40 8.74 -11.02 -12.52
N GLY A 41 8.29 -11.75 -11.50
CA GLY A 41 9.12 -12.64 -10.69
C GLY A 41 10.07 -11.93 -9.73
N ARG A 42 9.90 -10.61 -9.54
CA ARG A 42 10.73 -9.82 -8.63
C ARG A 42 10.11 -9.74 -7.24
N THR A 43 10.95 -9.83 -6.22
CA THR A 43 10.55 -9.53 -4.84
C THR A 43 10.32 -8.03 -4.70
N VAL A 44 9.14 -7.65 -4.25
CA VAL A 44 8.76 -6.25 -4.03
C VAL A 44 9.52 -5.72 -2.80
N THR A 45 10.29 -4.66 -3.01
CA THR A 45 11.06 -3.98 -1.98
C THR A 45 10.30 -2.79 -1.39
N GLN A 46 10.82 -2.24 -0.28
CA GLN A 46 10.28 -1.01 0.29
C GLN A 46 10.35 0.18 -0.69
N ASN A 47 11.36 0.22 -1.56
CA ASN A 47 11.51 1.29 -2.54
C ASN A 47 10.42 1.22 -3.62
N ASP A 48 10.08 0.01 -4.08
CA ASP A 48 8.99 -0.20 -5.04
C ASP A 48 7.64 0.29 -4.46
N TRP A 49 7.41 0.05 -3.17
CA TRP A 49 6.25 0.59 -2.46
C TRP A 49 6.29 2.12 -2.38
N ALA A 50 7.45 2.70 -2.06
CA ALA A 50 7.62 4.15 -1.99
C ALA A 50 7.35 4.82 -3.34
N GLU A 51 7.89 4.27 -4.42
CA GLU A 51 7.67 4.78 -5.78
C GLU A 51 6.21 4.64 -6.20
N ALA A 52 5.57 3.50 -5.95
CA ALA A 52 4.14 3.32 -6.26
C ALA A 52 3.27 4.32 -5.49
N VAL A 53 3.52 4.50 -4.19
CA VAL A 53 2.76 5.46 -3.37
C VAL A 53 3.00 6.89 -3.82
N ASN A 54 4.25 7.27 -4.10
CA ASN A 54 4.60 8.61 -4.58
C ASN A 54 3.95 8.94 -5.94
N ASN A 55 3.88 7.94 -6.83
CA ASN A 55 3.26 8.11 -8.15
C ASN A 55 1.74 8.29 -8.11
N TYR A 56 1.05 7.74 -7.10
CA TYR A 56 -0.42 7.75 -7.05
C TYR A 56 -1.02 8.61 -5.94
N CYS A 57 -0.24 8.96 -4.91
CA CYS A 57 -0.67 9.79 -3.79
C CYS A 57 0.11 11.10 -3.77
N PRO A 58 -0.48 12.26 -4.15
CA PRO A 58 0.23 13.53 -4.13
C PRO A 58 0.54 14.05 -2.71
N GLY A 59 -0.08 13.47 -1.67
CA GLY A 59 0.11 13.88 -0.27
C GLY A 59 1.19 13.11 0.49
N VAL A 60 2.14 12.46 -0.20
CA VAL A 60 3.24 11.76 0.47
C VAL A 60 4.06 12.74 1.31
N GLY A 61 4.31 12.38 2.58
CA GLY A 61 5.11 13.20 3.48
C GLY A 61 4.41 14.42 4.08
N GLU A 62 3.12 14.66 3.80
CA GLU A 62 2.34 15.73 4.45
C GLU A 62 2.20 15.48 5.96
N ARG A 63 2.27 14.24 6.42
CA ARG A 63 2.21 13.85 7.82
C ARG A 63 3.48 13.11 8.23
N ILE A 64 4.13 13.54 9.29
CA ILE A 64 5.19 12.75 9.93
C ILE A 64 4.53 11.91 11.03
N TYR A 65 4.19 10.66 10.72
CA TYR A 65 3.79 9.70 11.74
C TYR A 65 5.06 9.20 12.47
N ARG A 66 5.19 9.56 13.76
CA ARG A 66 6.35 9.18 14.59
C ARG A 66 6.40 7.70 15.00
N GLY A 67 5.44 6.89 14.56
CA GLY A 67 5.48 5.43 14.69
C GLY A 67 5.81 4.81 13.35
N ALA A 68 6.98 4.17 13.23
CA ALA A 68 7.29 3.34 12.08
C ALA A 68 6.35 2.13 12.11
N ASP A 69 5.35 2.12 11.23
CA ASP A 69 4.48 0.96 11.07
C ASP A 69 5.32 -0.20 10.50
N ASN A 70 5.62 -1.17 11.37
CA ASN A 70 6.44 -2.33 11.05
C ASN A 70 5.63 -3.43 10.34
N SER A 71 4.37 -3.17 9.99
CA SER A 71 3.56 -4.16 9.28
C SER A 71 4.20 -4.52 7.96
N ASP A 72 4.25 -5.82 7.68
CA ASP A 72 4.81 -6.34 6.45
C ASP A 72 3.83 -6.10 5.29
N LEU A 73 4.09 -5.06 4.49
CA LEU A 73 3.22 -4.65 3.38
C LEU A 73 3.00 -5.79 2.37
N ASN A 74 3.98 -6.67 2.19
CA ASN A 74 3.87 -7.81 1.29
C ASN A 74 2.89 -8.86 1.82
N THR A 75 2.88 -9.08 3.14
CA THR A 75 1.90 -9.93 3.84
C THR A 75 0.50 -9.33 3.74
N LEU A 76 0.35 -8.03 3.99
CA LEU A 76 -0.95 -7.34 3.89
C LEU A 76 -1.53 -7.38 2.48
N LEU A 77 -0.68 -7.20 1.45
CA LEU A 77 -1.11 -7.33 0.06
C LEU A 77 -1.56 -8.76 -0.27
N ALA A 78 -0.85 -9.78 0.23
CA ALA A 78 -1.24 -11.18 0.00
C ALA A 78 -2.61 -11.49 0.61
N LEU A 79 -2.89 -10.98 1.82
CA LEU A 79 -4.21 -11.09 2.46
C LEU A 79 -5.30 -10.37 1.66
N ALA A 80 -5.04 -9.15 1.18
CA ALA A 80 -5.99 -8.39 0.37
C ALA A 80 -6.33 -9.08 -0.95
N LEU A 81 -5.34 -9.71 -1.60
CA LEU A 81 -5.57 -10.47 -2.82
C LEU A 81 -6.30 -11.80 -2.57
N ALA A 82 -6.06 -12.45 -1.44
CA ALA A 82 -6.73 -13.69 -1.07
C ALA A 82 -8.21 -13.47 -0.70
N ASP A 83 -8.51 -12.38 -0.01
CA ASP A 83 -9.89 -12.00 0.35
C ASP A 83 -10.74 -11.69 -0.89
N ALA A 84 -10.18 -10.95 -1.85
CA ALA A 84 -10.84 -10.65 -3.13
C ALA A 84 -11.15 -11.88 -4.00
N ARG A 85 -10.55 -13.04 -3.71
CA ARG A 85 -10.76 -14.30 -4.43
C ARG A 85 -11.79 -15.22 -3.76
N ARG A 86 -12.31 -14.82 -2.59
CA ARG A 86 -13.23 -15.59 -1.76
C ARG A 86 -14.71 -15.17 -1.91
N VAL A 87 -14.98 -14.25 -2.84
CA VAL A 87 -16.33 -13.74 -3.19
C VAL A 87 -16.73 -14.27 -4.56
#